data_AF-A0A350DNT0-F1
#
_entry.id   AF-A0A350DNT0-F1
#
_cell.length_a   1.000
_cell.length_b   1.000
_cell.length_c   1.000
_cell.angle_alpha   90.00
_cell.angle_beta   90.00
_cell.angle_gamma   90.00
#
_symmetry.space_group_name_H-M   'P 1'
#
loop_
_entity.id
_entity.type
_entity.pdbx_description
1 polymer ?
#
loop_
_entity_poly.entity_id
_entity_poly.type
_entity_poly.pdbx_seq_one_letter_code
_entity_poly.pdbx_strand_id
1 'polypeptide(L)'
;NSMELSAARSLIFNEILAARVRDGSWNTGLAGEVFNLDGSGSIFASEVMDDTLQARLASGDIHPTAVLWGVGNDKVSGAAATIENIIVQKSPLLSQLAAGLEKRDIKAQRRALRLPIEELSWEWQDADDGLSLVLSFTLTTGSFATSVLSSLVQNLNTSSGVS
;
A
#
# COMPACT_ATOMS: atom_id res chain seq x y z
N ASN A 1 13.59 -18.87 5.68
CA ASN A 1 12.21 -18.77 5.13
C ASN A 1 11.40 -17.51 5.49
N SER A 2 11.85 -16.60 6.37
CA SER A 2 11.07 -15.36 6.64
C SER A 2 10.95 -14.44 5.41
N MET A 3 12.01 -14.35 4.60
CA MET A 3 12.06 -13.48 3.41
C MET A 3 11.09 -13.92 2.30
N GLU A 4 10.97 -15.23 2.03
CA GLU A 4 10.06 -15.78 1.02
C GLU A 4 8.59 -15.52 1.36
N LEU A 5 8.22 -15.68 2.64
CA LEU A 5 6.87 -15.41 3.12
C LEU A 5 6.54 -13.92 3.02
N SER A 6 7.49 -13.06 3.37
CA SER A 6 7.35 -11.61 3.21
C SER A 6 7.16 -11.22 1.74
N ALA A 7 7.92 -11.82 0.82
CA ALA A 7 7.81 -11.58 -0.60
C ALA A 7 6.45 -12.03 -1.16
N ALA A 8 5.97 -13.22 -0.81
CA ALA A 8 4.67 -13.73 -1.24
C ALA A 8 3.50 -12.82 -0.80
N ARG A 9 3.51 -12.38 0.47
CA ARG A 9 2.49 -11.45 0.99
C ARG A 9 2.55 -10.10 0.32
N SER A 10 3.77 -9.59 0.09
CA SER A 10 3.99 -8.31 -0.60
C SER A 10 3.51 -8.37 -2.05
N LEU A 11 3.72 -9.49 -2.75
CA LEU A 11 3.22 -9.67 -4.11
C LEU A 11 1.69 -9.60 -4.17
N ILE A 12 1.00 -10.34 -3.30
CA ILE A 12 -0.48 -10.32 -3.24
C ILE A 12 -0.99 -8.92 -2.91
N PHE A 13 -0.40 -8.26 -1.90
CA PHE A 13 -0.76 -6.88 -1.54
C PHE A 13 -0.55 -5.92 -2.73
N ASN A 14 0.58 -6.00 -3.43
CA ASN A 14 0.87 -5.14 -4.56
C ASN A 14 -0.11 -5.34 -5.72
N GLU A 15 -0.55 -6.57 -5.99
CA GLU A 15 -1.57 -6.84 -7.01
C GLU A 15 -2.94 -6.25 -6.64
N ILE A 16 -3.31 -6.31 -5.36
CA ILE A 16 -4.54 -5.69 -4.85
C ILE A 16 -4.44 -4.16 -4.97
N LEU A 17 -3.33 -3.58 -4.50
CA LEU A 17 -3.06 -2.15 -4.62
C LEU A 17 -3.10 -1.70 -6.09
N ALA A 18 -2.46 -2.44 -6.99
CA ALA A 18 -2.47 -2.12 -8.42
C ALA A 18 -3.89 -2.16 -9.01
N ALA A 19 -4.76 -3.05 -8.53
CA ALA A 19 -6.17 -3.06 -8.91
C ALA A 19 -6.90 -1.80 -8.43
N ARG A 20 -6.75 -1.46 -7.14
CA ARG A 20 -7.33 -0.25 -6.53
C ARG A 20 -6.81 1.04 -7.18
N VAL A 21 -5.58 1.07 -7.67
CA VAL A 21 -5.03 2.21 -8.40
C VAL A 21 -5.70 2.32 -9.78
N ARG A 22 -5.83 1.20 -10.51
CA ARG A 22 -6.45 1.19 -11.85
C ARG A 22 -7.91 1.59 -11.84
N ASP A 23 -8.66 1.22 -10.81
CA ASP A 23 -10.09 1.57 -10.68
C ASP A 23 -10.32 2.91 -9.94
N GLY A 24 -9.25 3.57 -9.50
CA GLY A 24 -9.30 4.87 -8.83
C GLY A 24 -9.77 4.82 -7.37
N SER A 25 -9.94 3.65 -6.76
CA SER A 25 -10.43 3.50 -5.39
C SER A 25 -9.33 3.38 -4.32
N TRP A 26 -8.05 3.52 -4.69
CA TRP A 26 -6.91 3.42 -3.77
C TRP A 26 -6.92 4.44 -2.61
N ASN A 27 -7.60 5.57 -2.78
CA ASN A 27 -7.71 6.65 -1.79
C ASN A 27 -9.12 6.82 -1.22
N THR A 28 -10.08 5.97 -1.60
CA THR A 28 -11.46 6.01 -1.12
C THR A 28 -11.77 4.77 -0.29
N GLY A 29 -12.74 4.89 0.61
CA GLY A 29 -13.24 3.75 1.37
C GLY A 29 -14.30 2.99 0.56
N LEU A 30 -14.20 1.66 0.53
CA LEU A 30 -15.25 0.79 0.00
C LEU A 30 -16.21 0.34 1.11
N ALA A 31 -17.35 -0.25 0.73
CA ALA A 31 -18.22 -0.91 1.69
C ALA A 31 -17.50 -2.11 2.33
N GLY A 32 -17.52 -2.20 3.65
CA GLY A 32 -16.80 -3.22 4.44
C GLY A 32 -15.29 -3.00 4.53
N GLU A 33 -14.81 -1.78 4.27
CA GLU A 33 -13.39 -1.42 4.30
C GLU A 33 -12.80 -1.52 5.71
N VAL A 34 -11.52 -1.87 5.77
CA VAL A 34 -10.72 -1.76 6.99
C VAL A 34 -9.78 -0.57 6.84
N PHE A 35 -9.88 0.36 7.77
CA PHE A 35 -9.04 1.55 7.81
C PHE A 35 -7.89 1.38 8.80
N ASN A 36 -6.78 2.01 8.49
CA ASN A 36 -5.68 2.24 9.41
C ASN A 36 -5.68 3.71 9.84
N LEU A 37 -5.55 3.96 11.14
CA LEU A 37 -5.37 5.31 11.69
C LEU A 37 -3.97 5.83 11.35
N ASP A 38 -3.87 7.06 10.87
CA ASP A 38 -2.58 7.67 10.57
C ASP A 38 -1.69 7.78 11.80
N GLY A 39 -0.37 7.74 11.59
CA GLY A 39 0.63 7.78 12.65
C GLY A 39 0.64 6.56 13.60
N SER A 40 -0.22 5.56 13.37
CA SER A 40 -0.30 4.36 14.21
C SER A 40 -0.55 3.07 13.41
N GLY A 41 -0.31 1.91 14.02
CA GLY A 41 -0.67 0.61 13.43
C GLY A 41 -2.12 0.18 13.68
N SER A 42 -2.94 1.04 14.28
CA SER A 42 -4.30 0.70 14.71
C SER A 42 -5.26 0.59 13.53
N ILE A 43 -6.13 -0.41 13.55
CA ILE A 43 -7.11 -0.68 12.50
C ILE A 43 -8.54 -0.81 13.02
N PHE A 44 -9.50 -0.38 12.21
CA PHE A 44 -10.93 -0.56 12.46
C PHE A 44 -11.68 -0.84 11.15
N ALA A 45 -12.81 -1.55 11.23
CA ALA A 45 -13.65 -1.82 10.08
C ALA A 45 -14.83 -0.85 10.03
N SER A 46 -15.30 -0.53 8.83
CA SER A 46 -16.59 0.12 8.62
C SER A 46 -17.37 -0.54 7.49
N GLU A 47 -18.64 -0.81 7.73
CA GLU A 47 -19.53 -1.36 6.70
C GLU A 47 -19.97 -0.30 5.69
N VAL A 48 -20.07 0.96 6.13
CA VAL A 48 -20.61 2.08 5.34
C VAL A 48 -19.66 3.27 5.38
N MET A 49 -19.62 4.02 4.27
CA MET A 49 -18.91 5.30 4.18
C MET A 49 -19.85 6.45 4.52
N ASP A 50 -19.73 6.98 5.74
CA ASP A 50 -20.41 8.21 6.16
C ASP A 50 -19.54 9.47 5.94
N ASP A 51 -20.14 10.64 6.14
CA ASP A 51 -19.47 11.94 5.95
C ASP A 51 -18.26 12.12 6.89
N THR A 52 -18.29 11.50 8.08
CA THR A 52 -17.19 11.58 9.05
C THR A 52 -15.97 10.81 8.53
N LEU A 53 -16.16 9.59 8.04
CA LEU A 53 -15.09 8.78 7.46
C LEU A 53 -14.57 9.40 6.16
N GLN A 54 -15.44 10.00 5.36
CA GLN A 54 -15.02 10.75 4.17
C GLN A 54 -14.14 11.95 4.54
N ALA A 55 -14.51 12.73 5.56
CA ALA A 55 -13.70 13.85 6.04
C ALA A 55 -12.33 13.39 6.56
N ARG A 56 -12.30 12.29 7.33
CA ARG A 56 -11.04 11.71 7.85
C ARG A 56 -10.16 11.12 6.75
N LEU A 57 -10.75 10.55 5.70
CA LEU A 57 -10.01 10.10 4.51
C LEU A 57 -9.41 11.29 3.76
N ALA A 58 -10.17 12.38 3.61
CA ALA A 58 -9.73 13.58 2.91
C ALA A 58 -8.61 14.31 3.67
N SER A 59 -8.69 14.35 5.01
CA SER A 59 -7.65 14.95 5.86
C SER A 59 -6.40 14.07 6.01
N GLY A 60 -6.46 12.81 5.59
CA GLY A 60 -5.37 11.85 5.77
C GLY A 60 -5.30 11.20 7.15
N ASP A 61 -6.27 11.42 8.04
CA ASP A 61 -6.29 10.86 9.40
C ASP A 61 -6.57 9.34 9.42
N ILE A 62 -7.17 8.83 8.35
CA ILE A 62 -7.34 7.39 8.13
C ILE A 62 -6.94 7.00 6.71
N HIS A 63 -6.54 5.75 6.52
CA HIS A 63 -6.14 5.21 5.21
C HIS A 63 -6.87 3.91 4.92
N PRO A 64 -7.42 3.71 3.70
CA PRO A 64 -7.92 2.41 3.30
C PRO A 64 -6.75 1.42 3.25
N THR A 65 -7.03 0.14 3.51
CA THR A 65 -5.99 -0.88 3.61
C THR A 65 -6.24 -2.03 2.65
N ALA A 66 -5.21 -2.81 2.37
CA ALA A 66 -5.35 -4.15 1.81
C ALA A 66 -4.67 -5.19 2.70
N VAL A 67 -5.06 -6.44 2.52
CA VAL A 67 -4.49 -7.57 3.24
C VAL A 67 -3.06 -7.87 2.80
N LEU A 68 -2.17 -8.06 3.77
CA LEU A 68 -0.99 -8.91 3.63
C LEU A 68 -1.43 -10.34 3.95
N TRP A 69 -1.70 -11.11 2.89
CA TRP A 69 -2.48 -12.36 2.94
C TRP A 69 -2.03 -13.35 4.02
N GLY A 70 -3.00 -14.07 4.58
CA GLY A 70 -2.84 -15.01 5.66
C GLY A 70 -4.19 -15.43 6.26
N VAL A 71 -4.17 -16.21 7.32
CA VAL A 71 -5.37 -16.64 8.07
C VAL A 71 -5.93 -15.49 8.92
N GLY A 72 -7.26 -15.44 9.06
CA GLY A 72 -7.93 -14.51 9.98
C GLY A 72 -8.10 -13.07 9.47
N ASN A 73 -8.46 -12.89 8.18
CA ASN A 73 -8.83 -11.59 7.59
C ASN A 73 -10.35 -11.33 7.74
N ASP A 74 -10.87 -11.43 8.96
CA ASP A 74 -12.30 -11.45 9.29
C ASP A 74 -12.97 -10.06 9.38
N LYS A 75 -12.18 -9.01 9.60
CA LYS A 75 -12.66 -7.64 9.74
C LYS A 75 -13.11 -6.98 8.44
N VAL A 76 -12.61 -7.44 7.29
CA VAL A 76 -12.95 -6.86 5.98
C VAL A 76 -14.17 -7.57 5.43
N SER A 77 -15.09 -6.82 4.83
CA SER A 77 -16.32 -7.36 4.26
C SER A 77 -16.72 -6.62 2.97
N GLY A 78 -17.89 -6.92 2.44
CA GLY A 78 -18.47 -6.18 1.31
C GLY A 78 -17.55 -6.10 0.08
N ALA A 79 -17.58 -4.93 -0.57
CA ALA A 79 -16.80 -4.66 -1.78
C ALA A 79 -15.29 -4.71 -1.52
N ALA A 80 -14.83 -4.31 -0.32
CA ALA A 80 -13.43 -4.38 0.05
C ALA A 80 -12.94 -5.84 0.11
N ALA A 81 -13.70 -6.76 0.71
CA ALA A 81 -13.35 -8.17 0.73
C ALA A 81 -13.46 -8.80 -0.67
N THR A 82 -14.45 -8.40 -1.47
CA THR A 82 -14.64 -8.93 -2.83
C THR A 82 -13.42 -8.67 -3.72
N ILE A 83 -12.88 -7.44 -3.74
CA ILE A 83 -11.72 -7.13 -4.57
C ILE A 83 -10.47 -7.91 -4.13
N GLU A 84 -10.23 -8.05 -2.82
CA GLU A 84 -9.10 -8.85 -2.31
C GLU A 84 -9.18 -10.32 -2.78
N ASN A 85 -10.35 -10.93 -2.68
CA ASN A 85 -10.57 -12.32 -3.10
C ASN A 85 -10.47 -12.51 -4.62
N ILE A 86 -11.06 -11.59 -5.40
CA ILE A 86 -10.98 -11.63 -6.88
C ILE A 86 -9.51 -11.58 -7.32
N ILE A 87 -8.71 -10.70 -6.74
CA ILE A 87 -7.32 -10.54 -7.14
C ILE A 87 -6.48 -11.77 -6.80
N VAL A 88 -6.65 -12.36 -5.62
CA VAL A 88 -5.96 -13.61 -5.29
C VAL A 88 -6.32 -14.74 -6.23
N GLN A 89 -7.58 -14.80 -6.67
CA GLN A 89 -8.06 -15.84 -7.60
C GLN A 89 -7.70 -15.56 -9.07
N LYS A 90 -7.19 -14.36 -9.40
CA LYS A 90 -6.94 -13.92 -10.78
C LYS A 90 -5.86 -14.72 -11.50
N SER A 91 -4.95 -15.38 -10.78
CA SER A 91 -3.97 -16.27 -11.39
C SER A 91 -3.65 -17.50 -10.53
N PRO A 92 -3.24 -18.63 -11.14
CA PRO A 92 -2.83 -19.82 -10.39
C PRO A 92 -1.69 -19.55 -9.40
N LEU A 93 -0.76 -18.66 -9.76
CA LEU A 93 0.36 -18.29 -8.90
C LEU A 93 -0.14 -17.64 -7.60
N LEU A 94 -1.01 -16.63 -7.69
CA LEU A 94 -1.51 -15.92 -6.51
C LEU A 94 -2.33 -16.84 -5.61
N SER A 95 -3.21 -17.66 -6.19
CA SER A 95 -3.97 -18.68 -5.46
C SER A 95 -3.07 -19.67 -4.72
N GLN A 96 -1.99 -20.14 -5.36
CA GLN A 96 -1.03 -21.06 -4.73
C GLN A 96 -0.25 -20.39 -3.59
N LEU A 97 0.16 -19.13 -3.77
CA LEU A 97 0.84 -18.38 -2.71
C LEU A 97 -0.08 -18.14 -1.52
N ALA A 98 -1.33 -17.73 -1.76
CA ALA A 98 -2.36 -17.56 -0.72
C ALA A 98 -2.58 -18.85 0.08
N ALA A 99 -2.84 -19.96 -0.60
CA ALA A 99 -3.02 -21.27 0.04
C ALA A 99 -1.76 -21.71 0.82
N GLY A 100 -0.56 -21.43 0.30
CA GLY A 100 0.70 -21.73 0.97
C GLY A 100 0.92 -20.91 2.23
N LEU A 101 0.50 -19.63 2.24
CA LEU A 101 0.53 -18.75 3.40
C LEU A 101 -0.46 -19.23 4.48
N GLU A 102 -1.67 -19.60 4.08
CA GLU A 102 -2.70 -20.13 5.00
C GLU A 102 -2.31 -21.47 5.61
N LYS A 103 -1.78 -22.40 4.81
CA LYS A 103 -1.29 -23.71 5.28
C LYS A 103 -0.16 -23.60 6.31
N ARG A 104 0.54 -22.47 6.33
CA ARG A 104 1.60 -22.17 7.30
C ARG A 104 1.10 -21.34 8.49
N ASP A 105 -0.22 -21.18 8.64
CA ASP A 105 -0.87 -20.40 9.70
C ASP A 105 -0.34 -18.96 9.83
N ILE A 106 0.10 -18.38 8.71
CA ILE A 106 0.57 -17.00 8.69
C ILE A 106 -0.63 -16.09 8.93
N LYS A 107 -0.62 -15.32 10.02
CA LYS A 107 -1.70 -14.39 10.33
C LYS A 107 -1.77 -13.27 9.29
N ALA A 108 -2.98 -13.00 8.82
CA ALA A 108 -3.27 -11.84 8.01
C ALA A 108 -2.89 -10.55 8.77
N GLN A 109 -2.40 -9.56 8.03
CA GLN A 109 -2.20 -8.20 8.54
C GLN A 109 -2.79 -7.21 7.53
N ARG A 110 -3.01 -5.97 7.96
CA ARG A 110 -3.47 -4.90 7.08
C ARG A 110 -2.34 -3.92 6.82
N ARG A 111 -2.25 -3.43 5.60
CA ARG A 111 -1.31 -2.40 5.20
C ARG A 111 -2.06 -1.30 4.44
N ALA A 112 -1.77 -0.04 4.75
CA ALA A 112 -2.36 1.10 4.06
C ALA A 112 -2.06 1.05 2.55
N LEU A 113 -3.04 1.43 1.74
CA LEU A 113 -2.93 1.50 0.27
C LEU A 113 -2.18 2.74 -0.22
N ARG A 114 -2.02 3.75 0.64
CA ARG A 114 -1.34 5.00 0.33
C ARG A 114 -0.30 5.34 1.36
N LEU A 115 0.75 6.00 0.90
CA LEU A 115 1.78 6.59 1.72
C LEU A 115 1.60 8.12 1.68
N PRO A 116 1.15 8.77 2.78
CA PRO A 116 1.15 10.22 2.84
C PRO A 116 2.60 10.74 2.74
N ILE A 117 2.78 11.78 1.93
CA ILE A 117 4.05 12.51 1.81
C ILE A 117 3.80 13.86 2.47
N GLU A 118 4.60 14.16 3.49
CA GLU A 118 4.53 15.42 4.22
C GLU A 118 5.62 16.37 3.74
N GLU A 119 5.35 17.68 3.85
CA GLU A 119 6.33 18.74 3.57
C GLU A 119 7.02 18.62 2.20
N LEU A 120 6.28 18.15 1.19
CA LEU A 120 6.83 17.98 -0.16
C LEU A 120 7.18 19.35 -0.76
N SER A 121 8.47 19.59 -0.96
CA SER A 121 9.00 20.69 -1.76
C SER A 121 9.91 20.17 -2.87
N TRP A 122 9.97 20.92 -3.95
CA TRP A 122 10.78 20.57 -5.11
C TRP A 122 11.36 21.81 -5.78
N GLU A 123 12.55 21.67 -6.35
CA GLU A 123 13.17 22.70 -7.16
C GLU A 123 14.05 22.08 -8.25
N TRP A 124 14.05 22.74 -9.41
CA TRP A 124 14.99 22.43 -10.48
C TRP A 124 16.22 23.30 -10.33
N GLN A 125 17.39 22.69 -10.41
CA GLN A 125 18.70 23.35 -10.32
C GLN A 125 19.52 23.03 -11.56
N ASP A 126 20.29 24.01 -12.04
CA ASP A 126 21.30 23.77 -13.06
C ASP A 126 22.45 22.95 -12.46
N ALA A 127 22.91 21.94 -13.20
CA ALA A 127 24.06 21.10 -12.87
C ALA A 127 25.06 21.12 -14.04
N ASP A 128 26.31 20.74 -13.76
CA ASP A 128 27.40 20.77 -14.75
C ASP A 128 27.09 19.97 -16.03
N ASP A 129 26.19 18.99 -15.96
CA ASP A 129 25.78 18.10 -17.05
C ASP A 129 24.27 18.12 -17.36
N GLY A 130 23.50 19.09 -16.86
CA GLY A 130 22.08 19.23 -17.20
C GLY A 130 21.23 19.87 -16.11
N LEU A 131 20.00 19.37 -15.94
CA LEU A 131 19.02 19.88 -14.97
C LEU A 131 18.79 18.82 -13.87
N SER A 132 18.98 19.21 -12.62
CA SER A 132 18.77 18.36 -11.44
C SER A 132 17.46 18.70 -10.75
N LEU A 133 16.66 17.69 -10.42
CA LEU A 133 15.49 17.84 -9.55
C LEU A 133 15.87 17.52 -8.10
N VAL A 134 15.77 18.50 -7.21
CA VAL A 134 15.91 18.31 -5.77
C VAL A 134 14.53 18.14 -5.16
N LEU A 135 14.30 17.02 -4.48
CA LEU A 135 13.07 16.71 -3.74
C LEU A 135 13.37 16.70 -2.25
N SER A 136 12.53 17.37 -1.47
CA SER A 136 12.54 17.29 0.00
C SER A 136 11.15 16.92 0.47
N PHE A 137 11.05 15.93 1.34
CA PHE A 137 9.80 15.46 1.92
C PHE A 137 10.06 14.62 3.16
N THR A 138 9.05 14.52 4.02
CA THR A 138 9.04 13.67 5.20
C THR A 138 8.14 12.46 4.95
N LEU A 139 8.60 11.28 5.37
CA LEU A 139 7.84 10.03 5.32
C LEU A 139 7.59 9.50 6.72
N THR A 140 6.45 8.83 6.88
CA THR A 140 6.16 8.06 8.09
C THR A 140 7.16 6.91 8.29
N THR A 141 7.45 6.58 9.55
CA THR A 141 8.39 5.52 9.91
C THR A 141 8.04 4.18 9.25
N GLY A 142 9.03 3.50 8.67
CA GLY A 142 8.82 2.22 7.96
C GLY A 142 8.50 2.36 6.47
N SER A 143 8.51 3.58 5.95
CA SER A 143 8.37 3.89 4.53
C SER A 143 9.73 4.15 3.88
N PHE A 144 9.82 3.92 2.57
CA PHE A 144 11.07 4.07 1.83
C PHE A 144 10.95 5.19 0.79
N ALA A 145 11.94 6.08 0.73
CA ALA A 145 12.01 7.14 -0.28
C ALA A 145 11.97 6.59 -1.71
N THR A 146 12.46 5.37 -1.93
CA THR A 146 12.40 4.68 -3.22
C THR A 146 10.97 4.46 -3.70
N SER A 147 9.99 4.28 -2.81
CA SER A 147 8.58 4.19 -3.19
C SER A 147 8.05 5.50 -3.78
N VAL A 148 8.48 6.65 -3.24
CA VAL A 148 8.18 7.97 -3.80
C VAL A 148 8.88 8.16 -5.14
N LEU A 149 10.17 7.85 -5.22
CA LEU A 149 10.92 8.02 -6.46
C LEU A 149 10.40 7.13 -7.60
N SER A 150 9.97 5.90 -7.29
CA SER A 150 9.39 4.99 -8.28
C SER A 150 8.07 5.47 -8.89
N SER A 151 7.35 6.40 -8.23
CA SER A 151 6.14 7.00 -8.80
C SER A 151 6.43 8.20 -9.70
N LEU A 152 7.61 8.82 -9.55
CA LEU A 152 8.00 10.03 -10.29
C LEU A 152 8.93 9.73 -11.48
N VAL A 153 9.71 8.65 -11.42
CA VAL A 153 10.79 8.37 -12.37
C VAL A 153 10.57 7.01 -13.03
N GLN A 154 10.57 6.97 -14.36
CA GLN A 154 10.44 5.71 -15.13
C GLN A 154 11.68 4.83 -15.04
N ASN A 155 12.87 5.42 -14.97
CA ASN A 155 14.15 4.71 -14.89
C ASN A 155 15.00 5.28 -13.75
N LEU A 156 15.04 4.56 -12.62
CA LEU A 156 15.89 4.91 -11.49
C LEU A 156 17.22 4.15 -11.61
N ASN A 157 18.27 4.82 -12.06
CA ASN A 157 19.63 4.27 -12.03
C ASN A 157 20.28 4.68 -10.70
N THR A 158 20.37 3.75 -9.75
CA THR A 158 21.13 3.98 -8.52
C THR A 158 22.61 3.66 -8.81
N SER A 159 23.44 4.69 -8.97
CA SER A 159 24.88 4.50 -8.92
C SER A 159 25.26 4.17 -7.47
N SER A 160 25.62 2.92 -7.20
CA SER A 160 26.25 2.54 -5.94
C SER A 160 27.56 3.31 -5.82
N GLY A 161 27.57 4.38 -5.01
CA GLY A 161 28.80 5.02 -4.58
C GLY A 161 29.58 4.02 -3.73
N VAL A 162 30.53 3.33 -4.35
CA VAL A 162 31.64 2.71 -3.64
C VAL A 162 32.45 3.87 -3.09
N SER A 163 32.47 4.01 -1.76
CA SER A 163 33.63 4.58 -1.07
C SER A 163 34.61 3.44 -0.80
#